data_AF-A0A3D3F724-F1
#
_entry.id   AF-A0A3D3F724-F1
#
_cell.length_a   1.000
_cell.length_b   1.000
_cell.length_c   1.000
_cell.angle_alpha   90.00
_cell.angle_beta   90.00
_cell.angle_gamma   90.00
#
_symmetry.space_group_name_H-M   'P 1'
#
loop_
_entity.id
_entity.type
_entity.pdbx_description
1 polymer ?
#
loop_
_entity_poly.entity_id
_entity_poly.type
_entity_poly.pdbx_seq_one_letter_code
_entity_poly.pdbx_strand_id
1 'polypeptide(L)'
;MTTRRDFLKKGGIGLAALAVQPSMVFSSTGAIRQNGGFVSKRPAAKSRHFTSQSVEKAIQRVSSKIKDPKLKWMFGNCFPNTLDTTVNYSVKNGKPDTFVITGDIEAMWLRDSSAQVWPYVPLTKDDAPLKRLIAGVIRRQTQCILIDPYANAFYADGKAGGGEWMSDKTDMKPELHERKWEIDSLCYPIRLAYHYWKTTGDTSVFDADWKRAMA
;
A
#
# COMPACT_ATOMS: atom_id res chain seq x y z
N MET A 1 0.11 -38.23 35.72
CA MET A 1 0.96 -37.26 36.44
C MET A 1 2.31 -37.23 35.77
N THR A 2 2.72 -36.08 35.24
CA THR A 2 4.04 -35.90 34.59
C THR A 2 5.11 -35.79 35.67
N THR A 3 6.16 -36.62 35.63
CA THR A 3 7.20 -36.62 36.67
C THR A 3 8.26 -35.54 36.40
N ARG A 4 8.98 -35.09 37.44
CA ARG A 4 10.11 -34.15 37.30
C ARG A 4 11.18 -34.65 36.32
N ARG A 5 11.37 -35.97 36.22
CA ARG A 5 12.29 -36.59 35.25
C ARG A 5 11.81 -36.44 33.81
N ASP A 6 10.50 -36.52 33.57
CA ASP A 6 9.92 -36.32 32.24
C ASP A 6 10.02 -34.85 31.79
N PHE A 7 9.87 -33.92 32.73
CA PHE A 7 10.04 -32.48 32.46
C PHE A 7 11.48 -32.15 32.07
N LEU A 8 12.48 -32.67 32.81
CA LEU A 8 13.89 -32.40 32.52
C LEU A 8 14.36 -33.05 31.21
N LYS A 9 13.90 -34.26 30.89
CA LYS A 9 14.22 -34.91 29.60
C LYS A 9 13.62 -34.15 28.41
N LYS A 10 12.38 -33.65 28.53
CA LYS A 10 11.72 -32.88 27.47
C LYS A 10 12.28 -31.45 27.35
N GLY A 11 12.67 -30.83 28.47
CA GLY A 11 13.28 -29.49 28.49
C GLY A 11 14.71 -29.46 27.94
N GLY A 12 15.52 -30.50 28.21
CA GLY A 12 16.91 -30.58 27.74
C GLY A 12 17.06 -30.70 26.22
N ILE A 13 16.11 -31.39 25.55
CA ILE A 13 16.13 -31.56 24.09
C ILE A 13 15.85 -30.23 23.37
N GLY A 14 15.02 -29.36 23.94
CA GLY A 14 14.69 -28.05 23.36
C GLY A 14 15.87 -27.07 23.36
N LEU A 15 16.70 -27.09 24.40
CA LEU A 15 17.87 -26.20 24.53
C LEU A 15 19.04 -26.65 23.65
N ALA A 16 19.24 -27.96 23.45
CA ALA A 16 20.30 -28.47 22.59
C ALA A 16 20.05 -28.15 21.10
N ALA A 17 18.80 -28.19 20.65
CA ALA A 17 18.43 -27.85 19.27
C ALA A 17 18.69 -26.36 18.92
N LEU A 18 18.55 -25.46 19.90
CA LEU A 18 18.83 -24.02 19.76
C LEU A 18 20.33 -23.69 19.62
N ALA A 19 21.20 -24.52 20.21
CA ALA A 19 22.65 -24.28 20.21
C ALA A 19 23.35 -24.82 18.95
N VAL A 20 22.80 -25.83 18.28
CA VAL A 20 23.47 -26.53 17.18
C VAL A 20 23.10 -25.97 15.80
N GLN A 21 21.89 -25.42 15.61
CA GLN A 21 21.44 -24.86 14.32
C GLN A 21 20.51 -23.64 14.48
N PRO A 22 21.06 -22.43 14.66
CA PRO A 22 20.25 -21.21 14.80
C PRO A 22 19.37 -20.90 13.57
N SER A 23 19.79 -21.36 12.39
CA SER A 23 19.13 -21.10 11.10
C SER A 23 17.85 -21.92 10.88
N MET A 24 17.64 -23.02 11.60
CA MET A 24 16.43 -23.84 11.47
C MET A 24 15.27 -23.34 12.34
N VAL A 25 15.56 -22.58 13.41
CA VAL A 25 14.51 -22.04 14.30
C VAL A 25 13.84 -20.79 13.70
N PHE A 26 14.56 -20.04 12.85
CA PHE A 26 14.03 -18.85 12.18
C PHE A 26 13.47 -19.09 10.77
N SER A 27 13.54 -20.32 10.25
CA SER A 27 13.09 -20.64 8.88
C SER A 27 11.67 -21.22 8.80
N SER A 28 10.81 -20.98 9.80
CA SER A 28 9.37 -21.11 9.60
C SER A 28 8.83 -19.79 9.02
N THR A 29 9.07 -19.57 7.73
CA THR A 29 8.15 -18.77 6.90
C THR A 29 6.86 -19.56 6.76
N GLY A 30 6.16 -19.75 7.88
CA GLY A 30 4.85 -20.34 7.92
C GLY A 30 3.91 -19.38 7.24
N ALA A 31 3.47 -19.74 6.03
CA ALA A 31 2.17 -19.29 5.56
C ALA A 31 1.22 -19.46 6.76
N ILE A 32 0.67 -18.35 7.25
CA ILE A 32 -0.26 -18.36 8.37
C ILE A 32 -1.42 -19.24 7.91
N ARG A 33 -1.40 -20.53 8.29
CA ARG A 33 -2.57 -21.41 8.18
C ARG A 33 -3.56 -20.85 9.19
N GLN A 34 -4.43 -19.96 8.70
CA GLN A 34 -5.61 -19.55 9.44
C GLN A 34 -6.40 -20.83 9.71
N ASN A 35 -6.62 -21.15 10.99
CA ASN A 35 -7.48 -22.26 11.40
C ASN A 35 -8.83 -22.13 10.66
N GLY A 36 -9.14 -23.09 9.78
CA GLY A 36 -10.31 -23.04 8.88
C GLY A 36 -10.06 -23.47 7.43
N GLY A 37 -8.84 -23.87 7.06
CA GLY A 37 -8.54 -24.40 5.72
C GLY A 37 -8.32 -23.36 4.62
N PHE A 38 -8.36 -22.06 4.95
CA PHE A 38 -8.15 -20.99 3.98
C PHE A 38 -6.67 -20.59 3.87
N VAL A 39 -6.11 -20.72 2.68
CA VAL A 39 -4.74 -20.28 2.34
C VAL A 39 -4.76 -18.82 1.90
N SER A 40 -3.88 -17.98 2.45
CA SER A 40 -3.77 -16.57 2.06
C SER A 40 -3.53 -16.42 0.55
N LYS A 41 -4.14 -15.38 -0.04
CA LYS A 41 -3.98 -15.00 -1.45
C LYS A 41 -3.11 -13.76 -1.63
N ARG A 42 -2.51 -13.26 -0.55
CA ARG A 42 -1.50 -12.21 -0.63
C ARG A 42 -0.26 -12.74 -1.37
N PRO A 43 0.49 -11.89 -2.08
CA PRO A 43 1.82 -12.24 -2.54
C PRO A 43 2.72 -12.71 -1.38
N ALA A 44 3.69 -13.55 -1.72
CA ALA A 44 4.77 -13.89 -0.79
C ALA A 44 5.43 -12.61 -0.26
N ALA A 45 5.89 -12.62 0.99
CA ALA A 45 6.40 -11.41 1.65
C ALA A 45 7.46 -10.65 0.83
N LYS A 46 8.36 -11.38 0.15
CA LYS A 46 9.42 -10.82 -0.71
C LYS A 46 8.93 -10.21 -2.03
N SER A 47 7.69 -10.49 -2.42
CA SER A 47 7.07 -10.04 -3.68
C SER A 47 6.04 -8.93 -3.44
N ARG A 48 5.87 -8.47 -2.20
CA ARG A 48 4.99 -7.34 -1.88
C ARG A 48 5.71 -6.05 -2.22
N HIS A 49 5.01 -5.12 -2.85
CA HIS A 49 5.61 -3.86 -3.29
C HIS A 49 5.96 -2.94 -2.12
N PHE A 50 5.17 -2.98 -1.05
CA PHE A 50 5.42 -2.23 0.18
C PHE A 50 4.92 -2.97 1.41
N THR A 51 5.65 -2.87 2.53
CA THR A 51 5.22 -3.44 3.81
C THR A 51 5.18 -2.34 4.87
N SER A 52 4.02 -2.18 5.52
CA SER A 52 3.82 -1.32 6.68
C SER A 52 3.66 -2.15 7.95
N GLN A 53 4.44 -1.83 8.98
CA GLN A 53 4.33 -2.52 10.26
C GLN A 53 2.99 -2.22 10.94
N SER A 54 2.49 -0.99 10.82
CA SER A 54 1.20 -0.62 11.39
C SER A 54 0.02 -1.30 10.67
N VAL A 55 0.13 -1.54 9.36
CA VAL A 55 -0.87 -2.33 8.62
C VAL A 55 -0.84 -3.80 9.05
N GLU A 56 0.33 -4.43 9.19
CA GLU A 56 0.41 -5.82 9.67
C GLU A 56 -0.15 -5.98 11.10
N LYS A 57 0.16 -5.03 12.00
CA LYS A 57 -0.42 -4.97 13.35
C LYS A 57 -1.93 -4.77 13.31
N ALA A 58 -2.43 -3.92 12.42
CA ALA A 58 -3.87 -3.72 12.23
C ALA A 58 -4.55 -5.00 11.74
N ILE A 59 -3.92 -5.74 10.82
CA ILE A 59 -4.41 -7.04 10.34
C ILE A 59 -4.55 -8.00 11.52
N GLN A 60 -3.50 -8.19 12.31
CA GLN A 60 -3.53 -9.08 13.48
C GLN A 60 -4.62 -8.68 14.48
N ARG A 61 -4.71 -7.39 14.81
CA ARG A 61 -5.67 -6.84 15.79
C ARG A 61 -7.12 -6.97 15.33
N VAL A 62 -7.42 -6.73 14.05
CA VAL A 62 -8.79 -6.81 13.54
C VAL A 62 -9.16 -8.27 13.32
N SER A 63 -8.26 -9.07 12.72
CA SER A 63 -8.47 -10.51 12.56
C SER A 63 -8.77 -11.18 13.90
N SER A 64 -8.10 -10.84 15.01
CA SER A 64 -8.42 -11.47 16.31
C SER A 64 -9.87 -11.22 16.80
N LYS A 65 -10.55 -10.20 16.28
CA LYS A 65 -11.95 -9.86 16.59
C LYS A 65 -12.96 -10.47 15.62
N ILE A 66 -12.52 -10.93 14.45
CA ILE A 66 -13.40 -11.55 13.45
C ILE A 66 -13.56 -13.04 13.78
N LYS A 67 -14.77 -13.43 14.19
CA LYS A 67 -15.12 -14.83 14.50
C LYS A 67 -15.25 -15.69 13.24
N ASP A 68 -15.88 -15.15 12.19
CA ASP A 68 -16.09 -15.86 10.93
C ASP A 68 -14.75 -16.11 10.20
N PRO A 69 -14.33 -17.38 9.98
CA PRO A 69 -13.03 -17.67 9.37
C PRO A 69 -12.89 -17.16 7.93
N LYS A 70 -13.98 -17.12 7.16
CA LYS A 70 -13.96 -16.67 5.76
C LYS A 70 -13.80 -15.15 5.71
N LEU A 71 -14.53 -14.39 6.51
CA LEU A 71 -14.41 -12.94 6.61
C LEU A 71 -13.03 -12.54 7.12
N LYS A 72 -12.49 -13.28 8.08
CA LYS A 72 -11.12 -13.08 8.60
C LYS A 72 -10.07 -13.27 7.51
N TRP A 73 -10.22 -14.32 6.70
CA TRP A 73 -9.37 -14.58 5.53
C TRP A 73 -9.52 -13.50 4.46
N MET A 74 -10.74 -13.08 4.13
CA MET A 74 -11.01 -12.00 3.18
C MET A 74 -10.36 -10.70 3.64
N PHE A 75 -10.56 -10.31 4.90
CA PHE A 75 -9.96 -9.10 5.47
C PHE A 75 -8.42 -9.14 5.38
N GLY A 76 -7.81 -10.28 5.72
CA GLY A 76 -6.37 -10.47 5.61
C GLY A 76 -5.84 -10.36 4.18
N ASN A 77 -6.61 -10.72 3.16
CA ASN A 77 -6.20 -10.58 1.76
C ASN A 77 -6.49 -9.19 1.19
N CYS A 78 -7.64 -8.60 1.50
CA CYS A 78 -8.10 -7.35 0.90
C CYS A 78 -7.49 -6.12 1.55
N PHE A 79 -7.40 -6.09 2.88
CA PHE A 79 -6.95 -4.88 3.59
C PHE A 79 -5.55 -4.40 3.18
N PRO A 80 -4.53 -5.26 2.97
CA PRO A 80 -3.21 -4.81 2.51
C PRO A 80 -3.03 -4.83 0.99
N ASN A 81 -4.05 -5.18 0.20
CA ASN A 81 -3.86 -5.51 -1.21
C ASN A 81 -3.21 -4.36 -2.01
N THR A 82 -3.63 -3.11 -1.80
CA THR A 82 -2.98 -1.93 -2.38
C THR A 82 -1.47 -1.90 -2.13
N LEU A 83 -1.05 -2.07 -0.88
CA LEU A 83 0.38 -2.05 -0.53
C LEU A 83 1.13 -3.26 -1.08
N ASP A 84 0.46 -4.40 -1.14
CA ASP A 84 1.06 -5.64 -1.62
C ASP A 84 1.29 -5.62 -3.13
N THR A 85 0.38 -5.02 -3.92
CA THR A 85 0.33 -5.24 -5.38
C THR A 85 0.28 -3.99 -6.25
N THR A 86 -0.05 -2.81 -5.74
CA THR A 86 -0.34 -1.65 -6.64
C THR A 86 0.54 -0.43 -6.43
N VAL A 87 1.21 -0.31 -5.28
CA VAL A 87 2.09 0.83 -5.01
C VAL A 87 3.46 0.64 -5.66
N ASN A 88 4.03 1.73 -6.15
CA ASN A 88 5.43 1.84 -6.54
C ASN A 88 6.01 3.07 -5.85
N TYR A 89 6.75 2.84 -4.77
CA TYR A 89 7.37 3.89 -3.96
C TYR A 89 8.78 4.20 -4.46
N SER A 90 9.07 5.48 -4.65
CA SER A 90 10.40 5.98 -4.97
C SER A 90 10.67 7.33 -4.27
N VAL A 91 11.88 7.86 -4.49
CA VAL A 91 12.25 9.21 -4.07
C VAL A 91 12.74 9.95 -5.30
N LYS A 92 12.06 11.04 -5.68
CA LYS A 92 12.42 11.92 -6.79
C LYS A 92 12.81 13.29 -6.24
N ASN A 93 14.01 13.78 -6.60
CA ASN A 93 14.54 15.07 -6.16
C ASN A 93 14.49 15.27 -4.62
N GLY A 94 14.84 14.22 -3.87
CA GLY A 94 14.82 14.23 -2.40
C GLY A 94 13.42 14.20 -1.76
N LYS A 95 12.34 14.15 -2.57
CA LYS A 95 10.95 14.10 -2.11
C LYS A 95 10.36 12.70 -2.35
N PRO A 96 9.46 12.20 -1.49
CA PRO A 96 8.78 10.95 -1.75
C PRO A 96 7.89 11.07 -2.99
N ASP A 97 7.85 10.01 -3.79
CA ASP A 97 7.00 9.87 -4.97
C ASP A 97 6.37 8.48 -4.92
N THR A 98 5.06 8.38 -5.09
CA THR A 98 4.38 7.07 -5.07
C THR A 98 3.35 7.01 -6.16
N PHE A 99 3.61 6.14 -7.13
CA PHE A 99 2.66 5.83 -8.18
C PHE A 99 1.81 4.64 -7.73
N VAL A 100 0.50 4.71 -7.94
CA VAL A 100 -0.44 3.67 -7.51
C VAL A 100 -1.31 3.26 -8.69
N ILE A 101 -1.11 2.04 -9.19
CA ILE A 101 -1.97 1.51 -10.26
C ILE A 101 -3.31 1.05 -9.69
N THR A 102 -4.33 0.91 -10.53
CA THR A 102 -5.65 0.43 -10.07
C THR A 102 -5.61 -1.06 -9.71
N GLY A 103 -4.80 -1.84 -10.41
CA GLY A 103 -4.67 -3.28 -10.22
C GLY A 103 -4.24 -3.96 -11.52
N ASP A 104 -5.20 -4.52 -12.24
CA ASP A 104 -5.01 -5.14 -13.55
C ASP A 104 -4.82 -4.14 -14.70
N ILE A 105 -5.13 -2.85 -14.47
CA ILE A 105 -4.82 -1.76 -15.39
C ILE A 105 -3.57 -1.03 -14.89
N GLU A 106 -2.52 -1.02 -15.71
CA GLU A 106 -1.22 -0.38 -15.41
C GLU A 106 -1.23 1.15 -15.59
N ALA A 107 -2.19 1.82 -14.94
CA ALA A 107 -2.30 3.27 -14.90
C ALA A 107 -2.85 3.75 -13.56
N MET A 108 -2.57 5.00 -13.22
CA MET A 108 -2.98 5.63 -11.96
C MET A 108 -4.16 6.57 -12.20
N TRP A 109 -5.30 6.26 -11.58
CA TRP A 109 -6.43 7.18 -11.48
C TRP A 109 -6.30 8.07 -10.25
N LEU A 110 -6.64 9.36 -10.37
CA LEU A 110 -6.62 10.28 -9.23
C LEU A 110 -7.60 9.86 -8.13
N ARG A 111 -8.79 9.38 -8.53
CA ARG A 111 -9.80 8.78 -7.65
C ARG A 111 -9.26 7.53 -6.94
N ASP A 112 -8.90 6.52 -7.71
CA ASP A 112 -8.59 5.19 -7.21
C ASP A 112 -7.38 5.22 -6.28
N SER A 113 -6.29 5.89 -6.70
CA SER A 113 -5.08 6.02 -5.87
C SER A 113 -5.35 6.69 -4.53
N SER A 114 -6.25 7.67 -4.48
CA SER A 114 -6.67 8.30 -3.22
C SER A 114 -7.49 7.36 -2.34
N ALA A 115 -8.47 6.66 -2.94
CA ALA A 115 -9.34 5.75 -2.23
C ALA A 115 -8.61 4.50 -1.70
N GLN A 116 -7.68 3.97 -2.49
CA GLN A 116 -6.86 2.79 -2.18
C GLN A 116 -6.01 3.00 -0.92
N VAL A 117 -5.38 4.17 -0.75
CA VAL A 117 -4.54 4.45 0.43
C VAL A 117 -5.29 5.08 1.61
N TRP A 118 -6.52 5.53 1.40
CA TRP A 118 -7.33 6.22 2.41
C TRP A 118 -7.42 5.49 3.76
N PRO A 119 -7.69 4.16 3.83
CA PRO A 119 -7.83 3.46 5.10
C PRO A 119 -6.54 3.41 5.92
N TYR A 120 -5.39 3.69 5.30
CA TYR A 120 -4.08 3.64 5.95
C TYR A 120 -3.69 4.98 6.58
N VAL A 121 -4.34 6.09 6.22
CA VAL A 121 -4.01 7.43 6.75
C VAL A 121 -3.99 7.46 8.27
N PRO A 122 -4.99 6.90 9.02
CA PRO A 122 -4.94 6.88 10.48
C PRO A 122 -3.74 6.11 11.08
N LEU A 123 -3.14 5.19 10.32
CA LEU A 123 -2.02 4.34 10.77
C LEU A 123 -0.65 5.00 10.60
N THR A 124 -0.59 6.16 9.94
CA THR A 124 0.65 6.89 9.65
C THR A 124 1.33 7.50 10.89
N LYS A 125 0.58 7.73 11.97
CA LYS A 125 1.11 8.34 13.21
C LYS A 125 2.24 7.52 13.82
N ASP A 126 2.15 6.20 13.69
CA ASP A 126 3.09 5.24 14.28
C ASP A 126 3.98 4.56 13.21
N ASP A 127 3.94 5.02 11.95
CA ASP A 127 4.63 4.39 10.82
C ASP A 127 5.15 5.45 9.84
N ALA A 128 6.38 5.92 10.08
CA ALA A 128 7.03 6.93 9.25
C ALA A 128 7.20 6.50 7.78
N PRO A 129 7.58 5.24 7.46
CA PRO A 129 7.55 4.75 6.08
C PRO A 129 6.18 4.89 5.41
N LEU A 130 5.09 4.47 6.09
CA LEU A 130 3.74 4.61 5.55
C LEU A 130 3.34 6.08 5.37
N LYS A 131 3.71 6.95 6.33
CA LYS A 131 3.52 8.40 6.21
C LYS A 131 4.22 8.96 4.97
N ARG A 132 5.45 8.53 4.69
CA ARG A 132 6.20 8.94 3.49
C ARG A 132 5.57 8.41 2.20
N LEU A 133 5.04 7.19 2.21
CA LEU A 133 4.33 6.62 1.07
C LEU A 133 3.09 7.47 0.71
N ILE A 134 2.24 7.79 1.68
CA ILE A 134 1.03 8.58 1.42
C ILE A 134 1.39 10.01 1.00
N ALA A 135 2.44 10.61 1.57
CA ALA A 135 2.96 11.89 1.09
C ALA A 135 3.41 11.80 -0.38
N GLY A 136 4.03 10.69 -0.78
CA GLY A 136 4.41 10.42 -2.16
C GLY A 136 3.22 10.31 -3.10
N VAL A 137 2.10 9.73 -2.65
CA VAL A 137 0.85 9.67 -3.44
C VAL A 137 0.31 11.07 -3.71
N ILE A 138 0.22 11.92 -2.67
CA ILE A 138 -0.27 13.30 -2.81
C ILE A 138 0.62 14.10 -3.76
N ARG A 139 1.94 13.95 -3.64
CA ARG A 139 2.91 14.62 -4.53
C ARG A 139 2.77 14.13 -5.96
N ARG A 140 2.62 12.83 -6.19
CA ARG A 140 2.40 12.28 -7.52
C ARG A 140 1.10 12.81 -8.13
N GLN A 141 0.00 12.80 -7.38
CA GLN A 141 -1.28 13.36 -7.82
C GLN A 141 -1.18 14.84 -8.17
N THR A 142 -0.40 15.62 -7.41
CA THR A 142 -0.10 17.03 -7.72
C THR A 142 0.54 17.16 -9.09
N GLN A 143 1.54 16.32 -9.40
CA GLN A 143 2.19 16.33 -10.71
C GLN A 143 1.22 15.92 -11.83
N CYS A 144 0.35 14.93 -11.60
CA CYS A 144 -0.69 14.55 -12.54
C CYS A 144 -1.64 15.72 -12.88
N ILE A 145 -2.11 16.46 -11.88
CA ILE A 145 -2.97 17.64 -12.09
C ILE A 145 -2.24 18.74 -12.88
N LEU A 146 -0.95 18.95 -12.60
CA LEU A 146 -0.11 19.89 -13.37
C LEU A 146 0.10 19.46 -14.82
N ILE A 147 0.13 18.15 -15.09
CA ILE A 147 0.20 17.61 -16.45
C ILE A 147 -1.10 17.94 -17.18
N ASP A 148 -2.26 17.54 -16.64
CA ASP A 148 -3.56 17.89 -17.21
C ASP A 148 -4.69 17.78 -16.18
N PRO A 149 -5.34 18.90 -15.79
CA PRO A 149 -6.42 18.85 -14.80
C PRO A 149 -7.69 18.20 -15.36
N TYR A 150 -7.82 18.00 -16.67
CA TYR A 150 -8.98 17.34 -17.29
C TYR A 150 -8.83 15.83 -17.38
N ALA A 151 -7.65 15.27 -17.13
CA ALA A 151 -7.40 13.84 -17.23
C ALA A 151 -7.74 13.10 -15.94
N ASN A 152 -8.37 11.92 -16.08
CA ASN A 152 -8.67 11.04 -14.96
C ASN A 152 -7.52 10.04 -14.68
N ALA A 153 -6.73 9.66 -15.70
CA ALA A 153 -5.77 8.56 -15.60
C ALA A 153 -4.40 8.87 -16.23
N PHE A 154 -3.33 8.40 -15.59
CA PHE A 154 -1.94 8.76 -15.91
C PHE A 154 -1.02 7.54 -15.97
N TYR A 155 0.05 7.64 -16.76
CA TYR A 155 1.20 6.74 -16.75
C TYR A 155 2.32 7.26 -15.83
N ALA A 156 3.20 6.36 -15.35
CA ALA A 156 4.23 6.70 -14.36
C ALA A 156 5.30 7.64 -14.92
N ASP A 157 5.81 7.38 -16.11
CA ASP A 157 6.87 8.16 -16.76
C ASP A 157 6.57 8.38 -18.26
N GLY A 158 5.27 8.47 -18.60
CA GLY A 158 4.77 8.46 -19.98
C GLY A 158 4.87 7.09 -20.65
N LYS A 159 4.14 6.89 -21.75
CA LYS A 159 4.18 5.64 -22.54
C LYS A 159 4.73 5.90 -23.94
N ALA A 160 5.96 5.46 -24.17
CA ALA A 160 6.60 5.52 -25.49
C ALA A 160 5.78 4.70 -26.51
N GLY A 161 5.52 5.29 -27.68
CA GLY A 161 4.64 4.70 -28.70
C GLY A 161 3.13 4.89 -28.45
N GLY A 162 2.74 5.50 -27.33
CA GLY A 162 1.36 5.81 -27.00
C GLY A 162 0.63 4.72 -26.19
N GLY A 163 -0.39 5.15 -25.45
CA GLY A 163 -1.40 4.26 -24.85
C GLY A 163 -2.52 3.89 -25.83
N GLU A 164 -3.33 2.91 -25.45
CA GLU A 164 -4.51 2.45 -26.23
C GLU A 164 -5.45 3.62 -26.59
N TRP A 165 -5.62 4.56 -25.66
CA TRP A 165 -6.53 5.70 -25.79
C TRP A 165 -5.93 6.93 -26.50
N MET A 166 -4.71 6.83 -27.07
CA MET A 166 -4.12 7.96 -27.81
C MET A 166 -4.90 8.34 -29.09
N SER A 167 -5.81 7.47 -29.55
CA SER A 167 -6.69 7.73 -30.68
C SER A 167 -7.98 8.47 -30.32
N ASP A 168 -8.21 8.75 -29.03
CA ASP A 168 -9.36 9.53 -28.57
C ASP A 168 -9.33 10.94 -29.18
N LYS A 169 -10.52 11.47 -29.51
CA LYS A 169 -10.68 12.80 -30.12
C LYS A 169 -10.60 13.90 -29.07
N THR A 170 -9.43 14.05 -28.44
CA THR A 170 -9.12 15.06 -27.42
C THR A 170 -7.63 15.37 -27.42
N ASP A 171 -7.20 16.37 -26.64
CA ASP A 171 -5.81 16.79 -26.56
C ASP A 171 -4.98 15.83 -25.67
N MET A 172 -4.71 14.64 -26.20
CA MET A 172 -3.92 13.61 -25.50
C MET A 172 -2.44 13.99 -25.37
N LYS A 173 -1.82 13.55 -24.27
CA LYS A 173 -0.37 13.67 -24.02
C LYS A 173 0.20 12.28 -23.66
N PRO A 174 1.49 12.01 -23.91
CA PRO A 174 2.11 10.70 -23.63
C PRO A 174 2.02 10.26 -22.15
N GLU A 175 1.87 11.20 -21.23
CA GLU A 175 1.69 10.97 -19.80
C GLU A 175 0.28 10.50 -19.42
N LEU A 176 -0.70 10.71 -20.31
CA LEU A 176 -2.10 10.38 -20.04
C LEU A 176 -2.38 8.94 -20.44
N HIS A 177 -2.97 8.18 -19.53
CA HIS A 177 -3.62 6.93 -19.91
C HIS A 177 -4.97 7.22 -20.55
N GLU A 178 -5.79 8.07 -19.93
CA GLU A 178 -7.12 8.42 -20.38
C GLU A 178 -7.44 9.88 -19.98
N ARG A 179 -8.21 10.58 -20.81
CA ARG A 179 -8.56 12.01 -20.61
C ARG A 179 -10.07 12.23 -20.51
N LYS A 180 -10.75 11.44 -19.69
CA LYS A 180 -12.17 11.66 -19.36
C LYS A 180 -12.27 12.63 -18.20
N TRP A 181 -12.91 13.78 -18.44
CA TRP A 181 -13.09 14.78 -17.41
C TRP A 181 -14.12 14.32 -16.38
N GLU A 182 -13.64 14.17 -15.15
CA GLU A 182 -14.40 13.68 -14.00
C GLU A 182 -14.15 14.62 -12.82
N ILE A 183 -15.17 15.33 -12.34
CA ILE A 183 -15.03 16.31 -11.25
C ILE A 183 -14.35 15.69 -10.02
N ASP A 184 -14.69 14.44 -9.69
CA ASP A 184 -14.15 13.77 -8.53
C ASP A 184 -12.64 13.50 -8.64
N SER A 185 -12.08 13.44 -9.85
CA SER A 185 -10.63 13.30 -10.06
C SER A 185 -9.84 14.45 -9.43
N LEU A 186 -10.40 15.67 -9.35
CA LEU A 186 -9.78 16.78 -8.62
C LEU A 186 -10.17 16.81 -7.13
N CYS A 187 -11.33 16.27 -6.76
CA CYS A 187 -11.78 16.22 -5.36
C CYS A 187 -11.01 15.19 -4.51
N TYR A 188 -10.69 14.03 -5.07
CA TYR A 188 -10.05 12.93 -4.34
C TYR A 188 -8.64 13.28 -3.82
N PRO A 189 -7.75 13.92 -4.61
CA PRO A 189 -6.47 14.42 -4.14
C PRO A 189 -6.60 15.44 -2.99
N ILE A 190 -7.55 16.38 -3.09
CA ILE A 190 -7.83 17.35 -2.02
C ILE A 190 -8.28 16.64 -0.75
N ARG A 191 -9.22 15.69 -0.88
CA ARG A 191 -9.70 14.85 0.23
C ARG A 191 -8.55 14.13 0.92
N LEU A 192 -7.69 13.45 0.16
CA LEU A 192 -6.54 12.72 0.70
C LEU A 192 -5.56 13.67 1.42
N ALA A 193 -5.17 14.77 0.76
CA ALA A 193 -4.19 15.70 1.30
C ALA A 193 -4.68 16.39 2.57
N TYR A 194 -5.96 16.79 2.61
CA TYR A 194 -6.57 17.36 3.81
C TYR A 194 -6.56 16.37 4.98
N HIS A 195 -6.97 15.11 4.74
CA HIS A 195 -7.00 14.11 5.82
C HIS A 195 -5.61 13.70 6.28
N TYR A 196 -4.64 13.62 5.36
CA TYR A 196 -3.23 13.42 5.67
C TYR A 196 -2.70 14.55 6.58
N TRP A 197 -2.95 15.81 6.22
CA TRP A 197 -2.56 16.96 7.02
C TRP A 197 -3.18 16.93 8.42
N LYS A 198 -4.51 16.77 8.51
CA LYS A 198 -5.21 16.75 9.80
C LYS A 198 -4.80 15.56 10.67
N THR A 199 -4.40 14.45 10.08
CA THR A 199 -3.98 13.25 10.83
C THR A 199 -2.53 13.35 11.29
N THR A 200 -1.63 13.90 10.48
CA THR A 200 -0.18 13.82 10.70
C THR A 200 0.47 15.13 11.13
N GLY A 201 -0.22 16.26 10.96
CA GLY A 201 0.33 17.61 11.12
C GLY A 201 1.31 18.02 10.02
N ASP A 202 1.59 17.15 9.04
CA ASP A 202 2.58 17.40 8.00
C ASP A 202 2.01 18.24 6.88
N THR A 203 2.57 19.45 6.71
CA THR A 203 2.21 20.40 5.66
C THR A 203 3.23 20.43 4.52
N SER A 204 4.27 19.59 4.54
CA SER A 204 5.34 19.62 3.54
C SER A 204 4.87 19.28 2.13
N VAL A 205 3.73 18.58 2.00
CA VAL A 205 3.08 18.26 0.72
C VAL A 205 2.46 19.50 0.04
N PHE A 206 2.21 20.59 0.78
CA PHE A 206 1.61 21.83 0.27
C PHE A 206 2.67 22.84 -0.21
N ASP A 207 3.58 22.37 -1.05
CA ASP A 207 4.64 23.21 -1.61
C ASP A 207 4.14 24.06 -2.81
N ALA A 208 5.07 24.69 -3.54
CA ALA A 208 4.72 25.54 -4.68
C ALA A 208 3.97 24.78 -5.79
N ASP A 209 4.26 23.49 -5.99
CA ASP A 209 3.60 22.68 -7.02
C ASP A 209 2.15 22.42 -6.63
N TRP A 210 1.90 22.12 -5.35
CA TRP A 210 0.54 22.00 -4.83
C TRP A 210 -0.25 23.29 -5.07
N LYS A 211 0.31 24.45 -4.72
CA LYS A 211 -0.36 25.73 -4.93
C LYS A 211 -0.68 25.99 -6.40
N ARG A 212 0.23 25.64 -7.32
CA ARG A 212 0.00 25.76 -8.77
C ARG A 212 -1.08 24.79 -9.27
N ALA A 213 -1.11 23.57 -8.75
CA ALA A 213 -2.10 22.56 -9.14
C ALA A 213 -3.52 22.92 -8.68
N MET A 214 -3.64 23.74 -7.62
CA MET A 214 -4.93 24.16 -7.04
C MET A 214 -5.35 25.58 -7.46
N ALA A 215 -4.59 26.24 -8.35
CA ALA A 215 -4.81 27.63 -8.77
C ALA A 215 -5.86 27.76 -9.87
#